data_AF-A0A6I4Q9K6-F1
#
_entry.id   AF-A0A6I4Q9K6-F1
#
_cell.length_a   1.000
_cell.length_b   1.000
_cell.length_c   1.000
_cell.angle_alpha   90.00
_cell.angle_beta   90.00
_cell.angle_gamma   90.00
#
_symmetry.space_group_name_H-M   'P 1'
#
loop_
_entity.id
_entity.type
_entity.pdbx_description
1 polymer ?
#
loop_
_entity_poly.entity_id
_entity_poly.type
_entity_poly.pdbx_seq_one_letter_code
_entity_poly.pdbx_strand_id
1 'polypeptide(L)'
;MGGSSLTAPSLPQTVVLVGRDGSGNEVRYGFVLKQWFVHRGNKRDTQSNQISWCRGLGYRLARVRDLTNSNYNSLDANHYKRHIGAGFFAEWGSMDYYAAAGFVDRYYWTGDASGSNGFTVSSFYGDANSNSVSYRGYAVCTAP
;
A
#
# COMPACT_ATOMS: atom_id res chain seq x y z
N MET A 1 4.39 22.38 12.64
CA MET A 1 4.44 21.37 13.72
C MET A 1 5.05 20.12 13.13
N GLY A 2 6.24 19.74 13.61
CA GLY A 2 7.00 18.61 13.05
C GLY A 2 6.24 17.31 13.21
N GLY A 3 6.01 16.60 12.10
CA GLY A 3 5.54 15.23 12.16
C GLY A 3 6.62 14.40 12.82
N SER A 4 6.29 13.69 13.90
CA SER A 4 7.18 12.72 14.51
C SER A 4 7.51 11.66 13.46
N SER A 5 8.80 11.49 13.16
CA SER A 5 9.23 10.42 12.26
C SER A 5 8.78 9.08 12.84
N LEU A 6 8.18 8.25 12.00
CA LEU A 6 7.86 6.88 12.37
C LEU A 6 9.11 6.04 12.09
N THR A 7 9.53 5.26 13.08
CA THR A 7 10.66 4.34 12.88
C THR A 7 10.25 3.27 11.87
N ALA A 8 10.85 3.30 10.69
CA ALA A 8 10.69 2.24 9.72
C ALA A 8 11.33 0.94 10.25
N PRO A 9 10.68 -0.22 10.08
CA PRO A 9 11.32 -1.49 10.41
C PRO A 9 12.57 -1.66 9.55
N SER A 10 13.62 -2.26 10.12
CA SER A 10 14.76 -2.75 9.34
C SER A 10 14.23 -3.81 8.39
N LEU A 11 14.32 -3.65 7.07
CA LEU A 11 13.84 -4.63 6.08
C LEU A 11 14.99 -5.02 5.13
N PRO A 12 15.00 -6.24 4.56
CA PRO A 12 13.98 -7.29 4.73
C PRO A 12 14.06 -8.02 6.08
N GLN A 13 12.93 -8.55 6.56
CA GLN A 13 12.85 -9.36 7.80
C GLN A 13 12.28 -10.74 7.52
N THR A 14 12.90 -11.77 8.09
CA THR A 14 12.36 -13.12 8.05
C THR A 14 11.44 -13.34 9.24
N VAL A 15 10.17 -13.60 8.96
CA VAL A 15 9.18 -13.99 9.96
C VAL A 15 8.99 -15.50 9.86
N VAL A 16 9.05 -16.20 10.99
CA VAL A 16 8.78 -17.64 11.08
C VAL A 16 7.62 -17.86 12.05
N LEU A 17 6.54 -18.41 11.52
CA LEU A 17 5.41 -18.91 12.29
C LEU A 17 5.71 -20.36 12.66
N VAL A 18 5.66 -20.68 13.96
CA VAL A 18 5.83 -22.05 14.48
C VAL A 18 4.51 -22.52 15.06
N GLY A 19 3.89 -23.50 14.41
CA GLY A 19 2.73 -24.22 14.92
C GLY A 19 3.19 -25.45 15.69
N ARG A 20 2.59 -25.71 16.86
CA ARG A 20 2.83 -26.91 17.67
C ARG A 20 1.54 -27.69 17.86
N ASP A 21 1.58 -29.00 17.69
CA ASP A 21 0.47 -29.87 18.06
C ASP A 21 0.52 -30.29 19.54
N GLY A 22 -0.52 -30.98 20.02
CA GLY A 22 -0.62 -31.45 21.40
C GLY A 22 0.40 -32.53 21.79
N SER A 23 1.08 -33.14 20.81
CA SER A 23 2.13 -34.14 20.99
C SER A 23 3.53 -33.53 20.99
N GLY A 24 3.64 -32.21 20.78
CA GLY A 24 4.90 -31.47 20.73
C GLY A 24 5.57 -31.43 19.36
N ASN A 25 4.92 -31.91 18.30
CA ASN A 25 5.46 -31.80 16.93
C ASN A 25 5.37 -30.35 16.44
N GLU A 26 6.39 -29.90 15.75
CA GLU A 26 6.47 -28.54 15.20
C GLU A 26 6.28 -28.51 13.68
N VAL A 27 5.53 -27.53 13.19
CA VAL A 27 5.51 -27.12 11.78
C VAL A 27 5.95 -25.67 11.70
N ARG A 28 6.84 -25.36 10.76
CA ARG A 28 7.38 -24.00 10.56
C ARG A 28 7.00 -23.46 9.19
N TYR A 29 6.46 -22.25 9.16
CA TYR A 29 6.18 -21.51 7.94
C TYR A 29 6.92 -20.18 7.99
N GLY A 30 7.79 -19.93 7.01
CA GLY A 30 8.62 -18.72 6.94
C GLY A 30 8.29 -17.86 5.73
N PHE A 31 8.28 -16.54 5.90
CA PHE A 31 8.22 -15.58 4.80
C PHE A 31 9.11 -14.36 5.07
N VAL A 32 9.51 -13.68 4.00
CA VAL A 32 10.35 -12.49 4.08
C VAL A 32 9.51 -11.24 3.82
N LEU A 33 9.39 -10.37 4.81
CA LEU A 33 8.77 -9.06 4.67
C LEU A 33 9.76 -8.13 3.97
N LYS A 34 9.42 -7.66 2.76
CA LYS A 34 10.30 -6.81 1.93
C LYS A 34 9.96 -5.33 1.96
N GLN A 35 8.71 -5.00 2.28
CA GLN A 35 8.19 -3.64 2.25
C GLN A 35 7.28 -3.39 3.46
N TRP A 36 7.20 -2.13 3.88
CA TRP A 36 6.34 -1.68 4.96
C TRP A 36 5.47 -0.52 4.51
N PHE A 37 4.18 -0.56 4.85
CA PHE A 37 3.20 0.41 4.40
C PHE A 37 2.48 1.07 5.57
N VAL A 38 2.16 2.36 5.42
CA VAL A 38 1.48 3.17 6.44
C VAL A 38 0.30 3.88 5.79
N HIS A 39 -0.88 3.72 6.38
CA HIS A 39 -2.11 4.35 5.92
C HIS A 39 -2.46 5.59 6.76
N ARG A 40 -2.91 6.68 6.12
CA ARG A 40 -3.32 7.94 6.78
C ARG A 40 -4.73 7.91 7.41
N GLY A 41 -5.27 6.73 7.72
CA GLY A 41 -6.61 6.59 8.28
C GLY A 41 -7.69 7.30 7.45
N ASN A 42 -8.64 7.97 8.10
CA ASN A 42 -9.77 8.63 7.43
C ASN A 42 -9.42 9.97 6.74
N LYS A 43 -8.15 10.38 6.69
CA LYS A 43 -7.74 11.70 6.18
C LYS A 43 -7.54 11.69 4.67
N ARG A 44 -8.48 12.30 3.96
CA ARG A 44 -8.34 12.66 2.53
C ARG A 44 -7.69 14.02 2.35
N ASP A 45 -6.81 14.13 1.36
CA ASP A 45 -6.08 15.36 1.05
C ASP A 45 -5.58 15.38 -0.41
N THR A 46 -5.06 16.51 -0.86
CA THR A 46 -4.43 16.63 -2.19
C THR A 46 -3.19 15.75 -2.28
N GLN A 47 -2.82 15.33 -3.50
CA GLN A 47 -1.63 14.49 -3.70
C GLN A 47 -0.37 15.15 -3.10
N SER A 48 -0.18 16.45 -3.29
CA SER A 48 0.96 17.20 -2.73
C SER A 48 1.01 17.19 -1.20
N ASN A 49 -0.15 17.30 -0.54
CA ASN A 49 -0.24 17.23 0.92
C ASN A 49 -0.02 15.81 1.43
N GLN A 50 -0.49 14.79 0.72
CA GLN A 50 -0.22 13.40 1.06
C GLN A 50 1.28 13.06 0.92
N ILE A 51 1.93 13.53 -0.16
CA ILE A 51 3.39 13.42 -0.33
C ILE A 51 4.11 14.08 0.84
N SER A 52 3.72 15.31 1.20
CA SER A 52 4.33 16.06 2.28
C SER A 52 4.15 15.36 3.63
N TRP A 53 2.98 14.77 3.88
CA TRP A 53 2.72 13.99 5.08
C TRP A 53 3.58 12.72 5.14
N CYS A 54 3.65 11.91 4.07
CA CYS A 54 4.51 10.74 4.04
C CYS A 54 5.98 11.11 4.30
N ARG A 55 6.47 12.17 3.64
CA ARG A 55 7.84 12.67 3.84
C ARG A 55 8.10 13.10 5.28
N GLY A 56 7.11 13.74 5.92
CA GLY A 56 7.18 14.11 7.34
C GLY A 56 7.32 12.93 8.29
N LEU A 57 6.91 11.72 7.89
CA LEU A 57 7.11 10.50 8.67
C LEU A 57 8.48 9.84 8.43
N GLY A 58 9.24 10.27 7.42
CA GLY A 58 10.41 9.55 6.90
C GLY A 58 10.07 8.52 5.83
N TYR A 59 8.86 8.58 5.26
CA TYR A 59 8.36 7.67 4.24
C TYR A 59 8.20 8.38 2.90
N ARG A 60 7.92 7.63 1.83
CA ARG A 60 7.46 8.19 0.55
C ARG A 60 6.03 7.75 0.26
N LEU A 61 5.30 8.54 -0.51
CA LEU A 61 4.02 8.09 -1.05
C LEU A 61 4.27 6.87 -1.95
N ALA A 62 3.44 5.83 -1.82
CA ALA A 62 3.56 4.62 -2.63
C ALA A 62 3.40 4.95 -4.12
N ARG A 63 4.12 4.25 -4.99
CA ARG A 63 3.92 4.32 -6.45
C ARG A 63 2.89 3.30 -6.88
N VAL A 64 2.35 3.43 -8.09
CA VAL A 64 1.42 2.45 -8.70
C VAL A 64 2.02 1.04 -8.58
N ARG A 65 3.28 0.86 -8.94
CA ARG A 65 3.99 -0.43 -8.87
C ARG A 65 4.18 -0.99 -7.46
N ASP A 66 4.10 -0.15 -6.43
CA ASP A 66 4.19 -0.60 -5.03
C ASP A 66 2.84 -1.16 -4.56
N LEU A 67 1.74 -0.88 -5.27
CA LEU A 67 0.38 -1.23 -4.87
C LEU A 67 -0.26 -2.30 -5.76
N THR A 68 -0.02 -2.27 -7.06
CA THR A 68 -0.75 -3.10 -8.03
C THR A 68 0.10 -3.53 -9.22
N ASN A 69 -0.28 -4.65 -9.83
CA ASN A 69 0.19 -5.15 -11.11
C ASN A 69 -0.86 -5.01 -12.23
N SER A 70 -1.93 -4.24 -11.99
CA SER A 70 -2.91 -3.92 -13.02
C SER A 70 -2.27 -3.11 -14.15
N ASN A 71 -2.79 -3.29 -15.36
CA ASN A 71 -2.32 -2.57 -16.53
C ASN A 71 -3.42 -1.60 -16.98
N TYR A 72 -3.30 -0.34 -16.53
CA TYR A 72 -4.19 0.75 -16.89
C TYR A 72 -4.41 0.93 -18.41
N ASN A 73 -3.41 0.56 -19.22
CA ASN A 73 -3.49 0.72 -20.68
C ASN A 73 -4.11 -0.49 -21.39
N SER A 74 -4.48 -1.55 -20.66
CA SER A 74 -5.00 -2.79 -21.23
C SER A 74 -6.45 -2.97 -20.80
N LEU A 75 -7.36 -2.86 -21.77
CA LEU A 75 -8.82 -3.00 -21.58
C LEU A 75 -9.22 -4.29 -20.84
N ASP A 76 -8.43 -5.36 -20.96
CA ASP A 76 -8.69 -6.67 -20.34
C ASP A 76 -8.02 -6.88 -18.96
N ALA A 77 -7.18 -5.93 -18.50
CA ALA A 77 -6.34 -6.13 -17.31
C ALA A 77 -6.35 -4.92 -16.36
N ASN A 78 -7.51 -4.28 -16.23
CA ASN A 78 -7.68 -3.14 -15.34
C ASN A 78 -7.63 -3.53 -13.86
N HIS A 79 -7.86 -4.79 -13.48
CA HIS A 79 -7.78 -5.25 -12.09
C HIS A 79 -6.44 -5.94 -11.81
N TYR A 80 -6.01 -5.93 -10.55
CA TYR A 80 -4.82 -6.70 -10.15
C TYR A 80 -5.05 -8.20 -10.36
N LYS A 81 -3.95 -8.93 -10.51
CA LYS A 81 -3.93 -10.39 -10.33
C LYS A 81 -3.19 -10.72 -9.04
N ARG A 82 -3.77 -11.64 -8.25
CA ARG A 82 -3.19 -12.07 -6.97
C ARG A 82 -1.82 -12.71 -7.20
N HIS A 83 -0.75 -12.08 -6.71
CA HIS A 83 0.61 -12.57 -6.93
C HIS A 83 1.59 -12.02 -5.88
N ILE A 84 2.44 -12.89 -5.32
CA ILE A 84 3.48 -12.50 -4.36
C ILE A 84 4.58 -11.70 -5.06
N GLY A 85 4.95 -10.54 -4.54
CA GLY A 85 5.92 -9.63 -5.15
C GLY A 85 5.32 -8.68 -6.19
N ALA A 86 4.00 -8.56 -6.28
CA ALA A 86 3.32 -7.78 -7.32
C ALA A 86 2.66 -6.48 -6.82
N GLY A 87 3.00 -6.04 -5.60
CA GLY A 87 2.48 -4.83 -4.97
C GLY A 87 1.47 -5.13 -3.88
N PHE A 88 1.29 -4.18 -2.95
CA PHE A 88 0.55 -4.39 -1.70
C PHE A 88 -0.89 -4.90 -1.90
N PHE A 89 -1.70 -4.25 -2.73
CA PHE A 89 -3.07 -4.70 -2.97
C PHE A 89 -3.11 -6.00 -3.79
N ALA A 90 -2.18 -6.17 -4.75
CA ALA A 90 -2.06 -7.41 -5.51
C ALA A 90 -1.62 -8.61 -4.64
N GLU A 91 -0.90 -8.38 -3.55
CA GLU A 91 -0.44 -9.42 -2.61
C GLU A 91 -1.45 -9.71 -1.50
N TRP A 92 -2.11 -8.69 -0.96
CA TRP A 92 -2.95 -8.81 0.24
C TRP A 92 -4.45 -8.74 -0.03
N GLY A 93 -4.84 -8.10 -1.13
CA GLY A 93 -6.18 -8.17 -1.69
C GLY A 93 -6.97 -6.97 -1.25
N SER A 94 -8.29 -7.13 -1.15
CA SER A 94 -9.14 -6.05 -0.68
C SER A 94 -8.84 -5.70 0.76
N MET A 95 -8.37 -4.48 0.98
CA MET A 95 -7.84 -4.07 2.29
C MET A 95 -8.93 -3.79 3.34
N ASP A 96 -10.17 -3.54 2.92
CA ASP A 96 -11.32 -3.34 3.81
C ASP A 96 -11.78 -4.61 4.53
N TYR A 97 -11.36 -5.79 4.06
CA TYR A 97 -11.58 -7.07 4.77
C TYR A 97 -10.63 -7.29 5.97
N TYR A 98 -9.60 -6.45 6.13
CA TYR A 98 -8.67 -6.56 7.24
C TYR A 98 -9.14 -5.70 8.42
N ALA A 99 -9.65 -6.36 9.46
CA ALA A 99 -10.09 -5.70 10.67
C ALA A 99 -8.96 -4.83 11.27
N ALA A 100 -9.32 -3.63 11.73
CA ALA A 100 -8.41 -2.65 12.31
C ALA A 100 -7.28 -2.12 11.39
N ALA A 101 -7.22 -2.49 10.11
CA ALA A 101 -6.27 -1.89 9.16
C ALA A 101 -6.64 -0.44 8.79
N GLY A 102 -7.90 -0.06 9.03
CA GLY A 102 -8.42 1.29 8.81
C GLY A 102 -8.58 1.68 7.34
N PHE A 103 -8.36 0.74 6.41
CA PHE A 103 -8.63 0.92 4.99
C PHE A 103 -10.14 0.90 4.72
N VAL A 104 -10.54 1.65 3.71
CA VAL A 104 -11.88 1.64 3.12
C VAL A 104 -11.78 1.35 1.63
N ASP A 105 -12.80 0.73 1.05
CA ASP A 105 -12.91 0.50 -0.41
C ASP A 105 -13.01 1.83 -1.16
N ARG A 106 -11.83 2.38 -1.50
CA ARG A 106 -11.65 3.68 -2.17
C ARG A 106 -10.32 3.70 -2.94
N TYR A 107 -10.08 4.85 -3.58
CA TYR A 107 -8.87 5.16 -4.32
C TYR A 107 -7.82 5.85 -3.44
N TYR A 108 -6.57 5.40 -3.56
CA TYR A 108 -5.42 5.87 -2.81
C TYR A 108 -4.42 6.52 -3.75
N TRP A 109 -4.00 7.74 -3.42
CA TRP A 109 -3.00 8.48 -4.19
C TRP A 109 -1.69 7.72 -4.28
N THR A 110 -1.10 7.75 -5.46
CA THR A 110 0.29 7.34 -5.68
C THR A 110 1.19 8.56 -5.82
N GLY A 111 2.50 8.37 -5.66
CA GLY A 111 3.51 9.38 -5.91
C GLY A 111 3.80 9.65 -7.38
N ASP A 112 3.15 8.91 -8.30
CA ASP A 112 3.31 9.09 -9.73
C ASP A 112 2.40 10.25 -10.19
N ALA A 113 2.99 11.25 -10.84
CA ALA A 113 2.29 12.42 -11.34
C ALA A 113 2.74 12.77 -12.75
N SER A 114 1.82 13.31 -13.55
CA SER A 114 2.05 13.85 -14.89
C SER A 114 1.35 15.20 -15.01
N GLY A 115 2.11 16.28 -14.75
CA GLY A 115 1.60 17.65 -14.80
C GLY A 115 0.52 17.93 -13.74
N SER A 116 -0.68 18.33 -14.19
CA SER A 116 -1.84 18.62 -13.33
C SER A 116 -2.65 17.38 -12.93
N ASN A 117 -2.24 16.20 -13.38
CA ASN A 117 -2.88 14.92 -13.07
C ASN A 117 -1.91 13.99 -12.32
N GLY A 118 -2.48 13.10 -11.51
CA GLY A 118 -1.77 12.04 -10.81
C GLY A 118 -2.56 10.74 -10.85
N PHE A 119 -1.94 9.67 -10.37
CA PHE A 119 -2.58 8.36 -10.35
C PHE A 119 -3.09 7.99 -8.96
N THR A 120 -4.23 7.31 -8.95
CA THR A 120 -4.78 6.67 -7.75
C THR A 120 -5.03 5.20 -8.01
N VAL A 121 -4.86 4.34 -7.01
CA VAL A 121 -5.13 2.90 -7.12
C VAL A 121 -6.27 2.51 -6.19
N SER A 122 -7.23 1.72 -6.69
CA SER A 122 -8.31 1.13 -5.89
C SER A 122 -7.76 0.11 -4.90
N SER A 123 -8.15 0.20 -3.63
CA SER A 123 -7.78 -0.81 -2.62
C SER A 123 -8.55 -2.12 -2.76
N PHE A 124 -9.64 -2.16 -3.54
CA PHE A 124 -10.46 -3.36 -3.73
C PHE A 124 -10.04 -4.11 -4.99
N TYR A 125 -10.07 -3.45 -6.15
CA TYR A 125 -9.78 -4.07 -7.45
C TYR A 125 -8.34 -3.87 -7.93
N GLY A 126 -7.61 -2.90 -7.38
CA GLY A 126 -6.26 -2.56 -7.84
C GLY A 126 -6.18 -1.79 -9.13
N ASP A 127 -7.30 -1.33 -9.71
CA ASP A 127 -7.31 -0.48 -10.89
C ASP A 127 -6.68 0.87 -10.59
N ALA A 128 -5.84 1.34 -11.52
CA ALA A 128 -5.29 2.68 -11.48
C ALA A 128 -6.22 3.63 -12.25
N ASN A 129 -6.37 4.87 -11.78
CA ASN A 129 -7.11 5.92 -12.46
C ASN A 129 -6.32 7.22 -12.45
N SER A 130 -6.43 7.99 -13.54
CA SER A 130 -5.89 9.35 -13.63
C SER A 130 -6.88 10.35 -13.06
N ASN A 131 -6.44 11.18 -12.13
CA ASN A 131 -7.25 12.20 -11.47
C ASN A 131 -6.48 13.52 -11.38
N SER A 132 -7.20 14.64 -11.35
CA SER A 132 -6.57 15.94 -11.06
C SER A 132 -5.91 15.90 -9.68
N VAL A 133 -4.67 16.39 -9.57
CA VAL A 133 -3.92 16.42 -8.30
C VAL A 133 -4.57 17.31 -7.22
N SER A 134 -5.56 18.12 -7.62
CA SER A 134 -6.40 18.93 -6.73
C SER A 134 -7.46 18.11 -5.98
N TYR A 135 -7.79 16.89 -6.45
CA TYR A 135 -8.76 16.02 -5.81
C TYR A 135 -8.24 15.50 -4.45
N ARG A 136 -9.16 15.32 -3.50
CA ARG A 136 -8.84 14.83 -2.16
C ARG A 136 -9.01 13.32 -2.07
N GLY A 137 -7.90 12.60 -2.00
CA GLY A 137 -7.83 11.14 -1.94
C GLY A 137 -7.11 10.64 -0.70
N TYR A 138 -7.20 9.33 -0.44
CA TYR A 138 -6.47 8.67 0.65
C TYR A 138 -4.99 8.48 0.28
N ALA A 139 -4.16 8.04 1.24
CA ALA A 139 -2.74 7.83 1.01
C ALA A 139 -2.22 6.58 1.72
N VAL A 140 -1.41 5.83 0.97
CA VAL A 140 -0.54 4.78 1.51
C VAL A 140 0.89 5.23 1.30
N CYS A 141 1.65 5.35 2.38
CA CYS A 141 3.08 5.58 2.33
C CYS A 141 3.80 4.23 2.36
N THR A 142 5.01 4.18 1.81
CA THR A 142 5.92 3.05 1.92
C THR A 142 7.29 3.53 2.37
N ALA A 143 8.02 2.67 3.08
CA ALA A 143 9.39 2.97 3.48
C ALA A 143 10.23 3.29 2.21
N PRO A 144 11.29 4.13 2.33
CA PRO A 144 12.11 4.57 1.20
C PRO A 144 12.49 3.45 0.22
#